data_AF-A0A1H5PNQ8-F1
#
_entry.id   AF-A0A1H5PNQ8-F1
#
_cell.length_a   1.000
_cell.length_b   1.000
_cell.length_c   1.000
_cell.angle_alpha   90.00
_cell.angle_beta   90.00
_cell.angle_gamma   90.00
#
_symmetry.space_group_name_H-M   'P 1'
#
loop_
_entity.id
_entity.type
_entity.pdbx_description
1 polymer ?
#
loop_
_entity_poly.entity_id
_entity_poly.type
_entity_poly.pdbx_seq_one_letter_code
_entity_poly.pdbx_strand_id
1 'polypeptide(L)' 'MPTPLGRTRRPRLHTRHCNRCGGRLNGAGMPLYRAGTLCPDCWCTTRVERFEANMRAAVAAQLDDEGLSR' A
#
# COMPACT_ATOMS: atom_id res chain seq x y z
N MET A 1 9.80 43.55 5.99
CA MET A 1 9.97 42.47 6.98
C MET A 1 9.64 41.15 6.30
N PRO A 2 10.57 40.18 6.16
CA PRO A 2 10.26 38.94 5.45
C PRO A 2 9.41 38.02 6.32
N THR A 3 8.31 37.54 5.74
CA THR A 3 7.30 36.65 6.33
C THR A 3 7.95 35.32 6.79
N PRO A 4 7.64 34.78 7.98
CA PRO A 4 8.16 33.48 8.38
C PRO A 4 7.61 32.40 7.44
N LEU A 5 8.51 31.80 6.65
CA LEU A 5 8.22 30.63 5.83
C LEU A 5 7.58 29.57 6.72
N GLY A 6 6.33 29.23 6.39
CA GLY A 6 5.50 28.33 7.16
C GLY A 6 6.26 27.06 7.51
N ARG A 7 6.12 26.61 8.77
CA ARG A 7 6.56 25.31 9.24
C ARG A 7 6.22 24.27 8.18
N THR A 8 7.22 23.84 7.42
CA THR A 8 7.13 22.64 6.60
C THR A 8 6.84 21.51 7.59
N ARG A 9 5.57 21.13 7.70
CA ARG A 9 5.14 19.92 8.41
C ARG A 9 5.83 18.77 7.70
N ARG A 10 7.05 18.43 8.16
CA ARG A 10 7.75 17.21 7.75
C ARG A 10 6.71 16.08 7.84
N PRO A 11 6.50 15.29 6.79
CA PRO A 11 5.58 14.17 6.87
C PRO A 11 5.96 13.34 8.08
N ARG A 12 5.02 13.12 9.01
CA ARG A 12 5.22 12.27 10.20
C ARG A 12 5.40 10.82 9.73
N LEU A 13 6.57 10.51 9.17
CA LEU A 13 6.99 9.22 8.64
C LEU A 13 7.30 8.19 9.75
N HIS A 14 7.03 8.52 11.00
CA HIS A 14 7.41 7.71 12.16
C HIS A 14 6.21 6.98 12.76
N THR A 15 5.42 6.31 11.91
CA THR A 15 4.70 5.13 12.40
C THR A 15 5.76 4.13 12.85
N ARG A 16 5.92 3.94 14.16
CA ARG A 16 6.89 2.98 14.72
C ARG A 16 6.45 1.53 14.56
N HIS A 17 5.20 1.31 14.19
CA HIS A 17 4.55 0.01 14.10
C HIS A 17 3.92 -0.17 12.72
N CYS A 18 3.91 -1.42 12.24
CA CYS A 18 3.23 -1.85 11.04
C CYS A 18 1.72 -1.71 11.25
N ASN A 19 1.03 -1.06 10.32
CA ASN A 19 -0.42 -0.89 10.40
C ASN A 19 -1.20 -2.19 10.18
N ARG A 20 -0.57 -3.25 9.68
CA ARG A 20 -1.20 -4.55 9.44
C ARG A 20 -0.99 -5.52 10.60
N CYS A 21 0.25 -5.81 10.97
CA CYS A 21 0.57 -6.78 12.03
C CYS A 21 0.90 -6.17 13.39
N GLY A 22 0.98 -4.84 13.51
CA GLY A 22 1.39 -4.15 14.75
C GLY A 22 2.88 -4.26 15.09
N GLY A 23 3.66 -5.05 14.33
CA GLY A 23 5.09 -5.25 14.56
C GLY A 23 5.91 -3.96 14.44
N ARG A 24 7.00 -3.84 15.22
CA ARG A 24 7.88 -2.67 15.16
C ARG A 24 8.60 -2.58 13.82
N LEU A 25 8.59 -1.39 13.22
CA LEU A 25 9.19 -1.15 11.91
C LEU A 25 10.69 -0.91 11.95
N ASN A 26 11.29 -0.59 13.12
CA ASN A 26 12.74 -0.40 13.29
C ASN A 26 13.44 0.42 12.18
N GLY A 27 12.73 1.36 11.53
CA GLY A 27 13.25 2.14 10.39
C GLY A 27 13.01 1.54 8.99
N ALA A 28 12.58 0.28 8.89
CA ALA A 28 12.27 -0.44 7.65
C ALA A 28 10.78 -0.39 7.24
N GLY A 29 10.09 0.70 7.61
CA GLY A 29 8.67 0.88 7.28
C GLY A 29 8.47 1.28 5.82
N MET A 30 7.68 0.51 5.08
CA MET A 30 7.34 0.79 3.69
C MET A 30 5.97 1.48 3.61
N PRO A 31 5.88 2.73 3.11
CA PRO A 31 4.61 3.42 2.98
C PRO A 31 3.77 2.80 1.85
N LEU A 32 2.48 2.62 2.10
CA LEU A 32 1.51 2.13 1.14
C LEU A 32 0.29 3.07 1.11
N TYR A 33 -0.03 3.58 -0.08
CA TYR A 33 -1.16 4.49 -0.29
C TYR A 33 -2.47 3.86 0.23
N ARG A 34 -3.19 4.61 1.09
CA ARG A 34 -4.42 4.22 1.83
C ARG A 34 -4.29 3.13 2.91
N ALA A 35 -3.13 2.47 3.06
CA ALA A 35 -2.89 1.47 4.11
C ALA A 35 -1.92 1.96 5.21
N GLY A 36 -1.29 3.13 4.99
CA GLY A 36 -0.24 3.66 5.86
C GLY A 36 1.06 2.86 5.74
N THR A 37 1.82 2.73 6.82
CA THR A 37 3.17 2.12 6.75
C THR A 37 3.15 0.67 7.21
N LEU A 38 3.78 -0.20 6.43
CA LEU A 38 3.83 -1.64 6.66
C LEU A 38 5.27 -2.11 6.90
N CYS A 39 5.43 -3.26 7.58
CA CYS A 39 6.72 -3.96 7.59
C CYS A 39 6.98 -4.59 6.22
N PRO A 40 8.24 -4.94 5.90
CA PRO A 40 8.59 -5.52 4.59
C PRO A 40 7.71 -6.72 4.21
N ASP A 41 7.48 -7.64 5.15
CA ASP A 41 6.65 -8.83 4.91
C ASP A 41 5.20 -8.46 4.57
N CYS A 42 4.56 -7.66 5.42
CA CYS A 42 3.19 -7.20 5.20
C CYS A 42 3.05 -6.39 3.91
N TRP A 43 4.08 -5.64 3.53
CA TRP A 43 4.10 -4.88 2.29
C TRP A 43 4.15 -5.82 1.07
N CYS A 44 5.02 -6.83 1.09
CA CYS A 44 5.10 -7.85 0.03
C CYS A 44 3.78 -8.62 -0.08
N THR A 45 3.22 -9.10 1.03
CA THR A 45 1.92 -9.80 1.03
C THR A 45 0.82 -8.94 0.41
N THR A 46 0.72 -7.66 0.82
CA THR A 46 -0.31 -6.76 0.28
C THR A 46 -0.13 -6.50 -1.22
N ARG A 47 1.10 -6.46 -1.72
CA ARG A 47 1.39 -6.33 -3.15
C ARG A 47 0.98 -7.57 -3.93
N VAL A 48 1.30 -8.75 -3.41
CA VAL A 48 0.92 -10.03 -4.02
C VAL A 48 -0.61 -10.18 -4.05
N GLU A 49 -1.30 -9.90 -2.94
CA GLU A 49 -2.77 -9.93 -2.89
C GLU A 49 -3.41 -9.02 -3.93
N ARG A 50 -2.89 -7.80 -4.12
CA ARG A 50 -3.38 -6.87 -5.15
C ARG A 50 -3.10 -7.38 -6.56
N PHE A 51 -1.92 -7.94 -6.78
CA PHE A 51 -1.56 -8.51 -8.07
C PHE A 51 -2.48 -9.68 -8.43
N GLU A 52 -2.68 -10.62 -7.49
CA GLU A 52 -3.59 -11.75 -7.68
C GLU A 52 -5.03 -11.30 -7.92
N ALA A 53 -5.52 -10.30 -7.18
CA ALA A 53 -6.86 -9.75 -7.38
C ALA A 53 -7.02 -9.15 -8.79
N ASN A 54 -6.01 -8.40 -9.25
CA ASN A 54 -6.01 -7.85 -10.61
C ASN A 54 -5.95 -8.94 -11.68
N MET A 55 -5.15 -9.99 -11.46
CA MET A 55 -5.07 -11.11 -12.39
C MET A 55 -6.38 -11.91 -12.46
N ARG A 56 -7.02 -12.18 -11.32
CA ARG A 56 -8.35 -12.81 -11.30
C ARG A 56 -9.39 -11.95 -12.03
N ALA A 57 -9.36 -10.63 -11.83
CA ALA A 57 -10.26 -9.71 -12.53
C ALA A 57 -9.99 -9.68 -14.05
N ALA A 58 -8.72 -9.70 -14.46
CA ALA A 58 -8.35 -9.75 -15.87
C ALA A 58 -8.78 -11.06 -16.54
N VAL A 59 -8.60 -12.20 -15.87
CA VAL A 59 -9.04 -13.50 -16.37
C VAL A 59 -10.56 -13.57 -16.46
N ALA A 60 -11.29 -13.09 -15.46
CA ALA A 60 -12.75 -13.03 -15.52
C ALA A 60 -13.22 -12.16 -16.70
N ALA A 61 -12.64 -10.97 -16.88
CA ALA A 61 -12.96 -10.10 -18.01
C ALA A 61 -12.65 -10.76 -19.37
N GLN A 62 -11.57 -11.53 -19.47
CA GLN A 62 -11.25 -12.28 -20.69
C GLN A 62 -12.27 -13.39 -20.98
N LEU A 63 -12.68 -14.15 -19.96
CA LEU A 63 -13.71 -15.20 -20.12
C LEU A 63 -15.08 -14.63 -20.51
N ASP A 64 -15.43 -13.44 -20.02
CA ASP A 64 -16.64 -12.73 -20.42
C ASP A 64 -16.58 -12.22 -21.87
N ASP A 65 -15.42 -11.71 -22.31
CA ASP A 65 -15.24 -11.20 -23.68
C ASP A 65 -15.28 -12.33 -24.73
N GLU A 66 -14.73 -13.50 -24.41
CA GLU A 66 -14.80 -14.68 -25.28
C GLU A 66 -16.20 -15.34 -25.30
N GLY A 67 -17.16 -14.85 -24.51
CA GLY A 67 -18.52 -15.40 -24.44
C GLY A 67 -18.59 -16.83 -23.86
N LEU A 68 -17.50 -17.28 -23.21
CA LEU A 68 -17.38 -18.60 -22.58
C LEU A 68 -17.98 -18.66 -21.16
N SER A 69 -18.49 -17.54 -20.64
CA SER A 69 -19.12 -17.47 -19.31
C SER A 69 -20.58 -17.94 -19.25
N ARG A 70 -21.08 -18.63 -20.29
CA ARG A 70 -22.42 -19.24 -20.34
C ARG A 70 -22.40 -20.76 -20.43
#